data_AF-A0A957DDL8-F1
#
_entry.id   AF-A0A957DDL8-F1
#
_cell.length_a   1.000
_cell.length_b   1.000
_cell.length_c   1.000
_cell.angle_alpha   90.00
_cell.angle_beta   90.00
_cell.angle_gamma   90.00
#
_symmetry.space_group_name_H-M   'P 1'
#
loop_
_entity.id
_entity.type
_entity.pdbx_description
1 polymer ?
#
loop_
_entity_poly.entity_id
_entity_poly.type
_entity_poly.pdbx_seq_one_letter_code
_entity_poly.pdbx_strand_id
1 'polypeptide(L)'
;MTHLSEACRRLSIKYVQIEALLASEPMFGLDDVCLLVLPAHSKSQRAETLVGLSSLVERIAAHLGENATLITLGEPIDLVHVHASVSPMLHYQLWVAIKRQISKVVDDHTALPEGHFGALVHTRYEGSLRHTKTRLAYTYCPACDKTTKDYGGKKHTYNSYGTLISDVWRDIPCDLEGNLEPVVIRFADLFGLEPYQDMVILDCRDWFTQASVPELRDAERKSGYAQGFLAPEPELAEIAAQSELVVGDCLEHLRLLPANSVDFAFIDPPYNLGKNYNDYADDLSIKEYFAWCDAWITETARILQPGRTLALLNIPLWAIRHFLHMETVLTFQSWIAWDALSFPVRRIMPAHYAILCFSKGQSRPLPGLTGLANSPEPYHTPKTFDALQPLADGFCLRAKCVKERAVRGIDDRMELTDLWSDIHRLKHNSRRVDHPCQLPPGLMYRLISLFTQPGETVLDCFNGAGTTTLTAHQLHRRYIGIELSRKYHALAAARHEEIVSGLDPFRKAKRKLTEKNSHVERMPKRKYEVPKKRLQLEVRRVAQDLGHLPSRDEMIQFGAYPIRYYDEYFVSWGEVCAAARHDGMTETREANNNGNGAKQLSFFDLGSEDARRRK
;
A
#
# COMPACT_ATOMS: atom_id res chain seq x y z
N MET A 1 13.98 -2.43 20.55
CA MET A 1 13.86 -2.91 19.15
C MET A 1 12.42 -2.71 18.67
N THR A 2 12.23 -2.18 17.45
CA THR A 2 10.90 -1.88 16.87
C THR A 2 10.20 -3.10 16.24
N HIS A 3 10.93 -4.21 16.10
CA HIS A 3 10.48 -5.44 15.45
C HIS A 3 11.12 -6.68 16.09
N LEU A 4 10.61 -7.86 15.75
CA LEU A 4 11.15 -9.18 16.11
C LEU A 4 11.33 -10.03 14.86
N SER A 5 12.53 -10.53 14.63
CA SER A 5 12.82 -11.49 13.55
C SER A 5 13.04 -12.90 14.13
N GLU A 6 12.14 -13.83 13.80
CA GLU A 6 12.22 -15.23 14.29
C GLU A 6 13.46 -15.93 13.72
N ALA A 7 14.21 -16.67 14.57
CA ALA A 7 15.45 -17.38 14.22
C ALA A 7 16.57 -16.48 13.61
N CYS A 8 16.52 -15.18 13.89
CA CYS A 8 17.46 -14.21 13.37
C CYS A 8 18.83 -14.28 14.04
N ARG A 9 19.89 -14.26 13.22
CA ARG A 9 21.24 -13.85 13.60
C ARG A 9 21.53 -12.55 12.87
N ARG A 10 21.47 -11.43 13.57
CA ARG A 10 21.69 -10.10 12.99
C ARG A 10 23.00 -10.10 12.21
N LEU A 11 22.95 -9.64 10.97
CA LEU A 11 24.13 -9.52 10.12
C LEU A 11 25.13 -8.52 10.70
N SER A 12 26.42 -8.82 10.58
CA SER A 12 27.48 -7.87 10.91
C SER A 12 27.52 -6.77 9.85
N ILE A 13 27.44 -5.52 10.27
CA ILE A 13 27.36 -4.37 9.36
C ILE A 13 28.77 -3.86 9.06
N LYS A 14 29.10 -3.73 7.77
CA LYS A 14 30.39 -3.21 7.29
C LYS A 14 30.13 -2.03 6.35
N TYR A 15 30.72 -0.87 6.63
CA TYR A 15 30.65 0.29 5.75
C TYR A 15 31.85 0.31 4.81
N VAL A 16 31.61 0.53 3.51
CA VAL A 16 32.67 0.61 2.49
C VAL A 16 32.52 1.93 1.73
N GLN A 17 33.64 2.64 1.58
CA GLN A 17 33.72 3.91 0.85
C GLN A 17 33.72 3.67 -0.66
N ILE A 18 32.98 4.49 -1.42
CA ILE A 18 32.81 4.30 -2.88
C ILE A 18 34.07 4.63 -3.68
N GLU A 19 34.95 5.46 -3.14
CA GLU A 19 36.23 5.78 -3.79
C GLU A 19 37.07 4.51 -4.00
N ALA A 20 36.97 3.53 -3.09
CA ALA A 20 37.58 2.21 -3.26
C ALA A 20 36.90 1.37 -4.38
N LEU A 21 35.63 1.66 -4.70
CA LEU A 21 34.82 0.98 -5.72
C LEU A 21 35.15 1.43 -7.16
N LEU A 22 35.67 2.65 -7.31
CA LEU A 22 36.02 3.26 -8.60
C LEU A 22 37.49 3.04 -8.98
N ALA A 23 38.34 2.67 -8.03
CA ALA A 23 39.80 2.53 -8.20
C ALA A 23 40.25 1.27 -8.96
N SER A 24 39.34 0.54 -9.63
CA SER A 24 39.65 -0.69 -10.40
C SER A 24 40.17 -1.87 -9.58
N GLU A 25 40.05 -1.85 -8.25
CA GLU A 25 40.37 -3.01 -7.41
C GLU A 25 39.18 -3.99 -7.37
N PRO A 26 39.42 -5.32 -7.37
CA PRO A 26 38.35 -6.30 -7.26
C PRO A 26 37.57 -6.12 -5.95
N MET A 27 36.25 -5.99 -6.05
CA MET A 27 35.38 -5.96 -4.88
C MET A 27 35.30 -7.35 -4.25
N PHE A 28 35.69 -7.47 -2.99
CA PHE A 28 35.56 -8.70 -2.20
C PHE A 28 34.52 -8.53 -1.10
N GLY A 29 33.81 -9.61 -0.76
CA GLY A 29 32.92 -9.65 0.40
C GLY A 29 31.48 -9.17 0.16
N LEU A 30 31.03 -9.05 -1.10
CA LEU A 30 29.62 -8.84 -1.44
C LEU A 30 28.85 -10.17 -1.65
N ASP A 31 29.18 -11.18 -0.86
CA ASP A 31 28.68 -12.55 -1.04
C ASP A 31 27.28 -12.75 -0.42
N ASP A 32 26.93 -11.92 0.57
CA ASP A 32 25.71 -12.04 1.37
C ASP A 32 24.69 -10.95 1.04
N VAL A 33 24.69 -9.83 1.79
CA VAL A 33 23.75 -8.73 1.60
C VAL A 33 24.51 -7.44 1.32
N CYS A 34 24.16 -6.77 0.23
CA CYS A 34 24.69 -5.47 -0.13
C CYS A 34 23.57 -4.42 -0.04
N LEU A 35 23.79 -3.37 0.75
CA LEU A 35 22.89 -2.22 0.85
C LEU A 35 23.54 -1.02 0.16
N LEU A 36 22.99 -0.62 -0.97
CA LEU A 36 23.37 0.57 -1.72
C LEU A 36 22.46 1.74 -1.30
N VAL A 37 23.04 2.84 -0.82
CA VAL A 37 22.29 4.06 -0.47
C VAL A 37 22.53 5.10 -1.53
N LEU A 38 21.48 5.52 -2.23
CA LEU A 38 21.55 6.56 -3.24
C LEU A 38 21.45 7.96 -2.61
N PRO A 39 22.09 8.96 -3.24
CA PRO A 39 21.89 10.36 -2.90
C PRO A 39 20.43 10.79 -3.09
N ALA A 40 19.96 11.68 -2.22
CA ALA A 40 18.62 12.23 -2.28
C ALA A 40 18.59 13.49 -3.16
N HIS A 41 18.55 13.33 -4.48
CA HIS A 41 18.69 14.46 -5.41
C HIS A 41 17.42 15.29 -5.59
N SER A 42 17.63 16.59 -5.81
CA SER A 42 16.62 17.49 -6.36
C SER A 42 16.38 17.24 -7.86
N LYS A 43 15.21 17.64 -8.39
CA LYS A 43 14.83 17.47 -9.80
C LYS A 43 15.88 17.99 -10.80
N SER A 44 16.61 19.06 -10.48
CA SER A 44 17.58 19.71 -11.36
C SER A 44 18.92 18.98 -11.49
N GLN A 45 19.27 18.12 -10.53
CA GLN A 45 20.55 17.38 -10.51
C GLN A 45 20.43 15.95 -11.07
N ARG A 46 19.21 15.51 -11.39
CA ARG A 46 18.89 14.10 -11.64
C ARG A 46 19.49 13.55 -12.95
N ALA A 47 19.57 14.36 -14.02
CA ALA A 47 20.05 13.89 -15.32
C ALA A 47 21.53 13.47 -15.32
N GLU A 48 22.39 14.17 -14.56
CA GLU A 48 23.83 13.86 -14.46
C GLU A 48 24.09 12.66 -13.54
N THR A 49 23.34 12.52 -12.44
CA THR A 49 23.44 11.37 -11.53
C THR A 49 23.05 10.04 -12.21
N LEU A 50 21.99 10.05 -13.02
CA LEU A 50 21.45 8.83 -13.65
C LEU A 50 22.45 8.14 -14.59
N VAL A 51 23.32 8.90 -15.26
CA VAL A 51 24.35 8.35 -16.18
C VAL A 51 25.40 7.53 -15.40
N GLY A 52 25.81 7.99 -14.22
CA GLY A 52 26.75 7.27 -13.36
C GLY A 52 26.12 6.09 -12.60
N LEU A 53 24.82 6.19 -12.29
CA LEU A 53 24.08 5.23 -11.49
C LEU A 53 23.98 3.85 -12.15
N SER A 54 23.63 3.80 -13.43
CA SER A 54 23.51 2.54 -14.19
C SER A 54 24.84 1.77 -14.18
N SER A 55 25.94 2.47 -14.47
CA SER A 55 27.28 1.88 -14.49
C SER A 55 27.71 1.40 -13.09
N LEU A 56 27.36 2.14 -12.03
CA LEU A 56 27.59 1.70 -10.65
C LEU A 56 26.85 0.40 -10.34
N VAL A 57 25.55 0.37 -10.63
CA VAL A 57 24.69 -0.78 -10.31
C VAL A 57 25.15 -2.02 -11.09
N GLU A 58 25.52 -1.87 -12.36
CA GLU A 58 26.11 -2.95 -13.16
C GLU A 58 27.43 -3.46 -12.57
N ARG A 59 28.33 -2.55 -12.15
CA ARG A 59 29.58 -2.94 -11.49
C ARG A 59 29.33 -3.68 -10.18
N ILE A 60 28.43 -3.20 -9.33
CA ILE A 60 28.04 -3.89 -8.10
C ILE A 60 27.49 -5.26 -8.44
N ALA A 61 26.54 -5.33 -9.38
CA ALA A 61 25.90 -6.58 -9.80
C ALA A 61 26.90 -7.63 -10.29
N ALA A 62 27.96 -7.22 -11.00
CA ALA A 62 29.02 -8.09 -11.48
C ALA A 62 29.89 -8.69 -10.36
N HIS A 63 29.94 -8.04 -9.19
CA HIS A 63 30.74 -8.47 -8.03
C HIS A 63 29.91 -9.10 -6.90
N LEU A 64 28.59 -9.14 -7.03
CA LEU A 64 27.72 -9.83 -6.08
C LEU A 64 27.92 -11.34 -6.19
N GLY A 65 28.05 -12.01 -5.04
CA GLY A 65 28.05 -13.47 -4.97
C GLY A 65 26.75 -14.07 -5.53
N GLU A 66 26.79 -15.32 -5.98
CA GLU A 66 25.65 -15.99 -6.65
C GLU A 66 24.38 -16.07 -5.78
N ASN A 67 24.54 -16.05 -4.46
CA ASN A 67 23.45 -16.11 -3.50
C ASN A 67 23.15 -14.75 -2.85
N ALA A 68 23.75 -13.67 -3.33
CA ALA A 68 23.66 -12.37 -2.70
C ALA A 68 22.30 -11.69 -2.92
N THR A 69 21.97 -10.81 -1.97
CA THR A 69 20.82 -9.90 -2.02
C THR A 69 21.32 -8.46 -2.14
N LEU A 70 20.85 -7.74 -3.14
CA LEU A 70 21.09 -6.31 -3.30
C LEU A 70 19.86 -5.53 -2.84
N ILE A 71 20.06 -4.55 -1.98
CA ILE A 71 19.04 -3.61 -1.53
C ILE A 71 19.49 -2.22 -1.97
N THR A 72 18.65 -1.47 -2.67
CA THR A 72 18.93 -0.10 -3.08
C THR A 72 17.95 0.85 -2.41
N LEU A 73 18.44 1.78 -1.58
CA LEU A 73 17.67 2.86 -0.98
C LEU A 73 17.77 4.11 -1.84
N GLY A 74 16.65 4.77 -2.11
CA GLY A 74 16.64 5.98 -2.93
C GLY A 74 15.26 6.58 -3.08
N GLU A 75 15.17 7.70 -3.80
CA GLU A 75 13.88 8.25 -4.19
C GLU A 75 13.16 7.30 -5.17
N PRO A 76 11.82 7.23 -5.16
CA PRO A 76 11.07 6.33 -6.03
C PRO A 76 11.50 6.37 -7.51
N ILE A 77 11.69 7.58 -8.05
CA ILE A 77 12.15 7.76 -9.45
C ILE A 77 13.55 7.21 -9.70
N ASP A 78 14.48 7.38 -8.78
CA ASP A 78 15.84 6.85 -8.95
C ASP A 78 15.81 5.32 -8.92
N LEU A 79 14.96 4.73 -8.07
CA LEU A 79 14.78 3.27 -7.99
C LEU A 79 14.15 2.66 -9.24
N VAL A 80 13.24 3.37 -9.92
CA VAL A 80 12.73 2.94 -11.24
C VAL A 80 13.89 2.83 -12.23
N HIS A 81 14.74 3.86 -12.29
CA HIS A 81 15.86 3.91 -13.22
C HIS A 81 16.94 2.89 -12.86
N VAL A 82 17.22 2.66 -11.58
CA VAL A 82 18.03 1.54 -11.13
C VAL A 82 17.46 0.23 -11.65
N HIS A 83 16.17 -0.02 -11.45
CA HIS A 83 15.53 -1.24 -11.92
C HIS A 83 15.67 -1.42 -13.44
N ALA A 84 15.49 -0.34 -14.21
CA ALA A 84 15.59 -0.37 -15.67
C ALA A 84 17.00 -0.70 -16.16
N SER A 85 18.02 -0.26 -15.42
CA SER A 85 19.44 -0.47 -15.73
C SER A 85 20.01 -1.75 -15.11
N VAL A 86 19.21 -2.49 -14.35
CA VAL A 86 19.68 -3.70 -13.67
C VAL A 86 19.98 -4.80 -14.70
N SER A 87 21.17 -5.40 -14.57
CA SER A 87 21.60 -6.55 -15.37
C SER A 87 20.59 -7.69 -15.33
N PRO A 88 20.40 -8.47 -16.42
CA PRO A 88 19.58 -9.69 -16.44
C PRO A 88 19.94 -10.71 -15.36
N MET A 89 21.11 -10.58 -14.75
CA MET A 89 21.62 -11.38 -13.63
C MET A 89 20.91 -11.13 -12.30
N LEU A 90 20.14 -10.05 -12.17
CA LEU A 90 19.46 -9.68 -10.93
C LEU A 90 17.94 -9.81 -11.09
N HIS A 91 17.33 -10.48 -10.14
CA HIS A 91 15.90 -10.77 -10.12
C HIS A 91 15.20 -9.86 -9.11
N TYR A 92 14.18 -9.14 -9.54
CA TYR A 92 13.36 -8.32 -8.64
C TYR A 92 12.63 -9.21 -7.61
N GLN A 93 12.64 -8.77 -6.36
CA GLN A 93 11.97 -9.48 -5.26
C GLN A 93 10.94 -8.60 -4.55
N LEU A 94 11.28 -7.33 -4.27
CA LEU A 94 10.46 -6.50 -3.40
C LEU A 94 10.69 -5.00 -3.65
N TRP A 95 9.64 -4.22 -3.48
CA TRP A 95 9.72 -2.78 -3.30
C TRP A 95 9.12 -2.42 -1.95
N VAL A 96 9.92 -1.81 -1.07
CA VAL A 96 9.46 -1.30 0.23
C VAL A 96 9.29 0.21 0.17
N ALA A 97 8.14 0.73 0.58
CA ALA A 97 7.93 2.17 0.81
C ALA A 97 8.26 2.50 2.28
N ILE A 98 9.13 3.47 2.52
CA ILE A 98 9.62 3.84 3.87
C ILE A 98 9.21 5.28 4.17
N LYS A 99 8.44 5.46 5.24
CA LYS A 99 7.94 6.77 5.68
C LYS A 99 9.10 7.69 6.07
N ARG A 100 9.05 8.94 5.60
CA ARG A 100 9.93 10.02 6.04
C ARG A 100 9.54 10.54 7.42
N GLN A 101 10.53 11.01 8.17
CA GLN A 101 10.25 11.73 9.41
C GLN A 101 9.75 13.14 9.09
N ILE A 102 10.35 13.78 8.10
CA ILE A 102 9.94 15.10 7.59
C ILE A 102 9.64 14.97 6.09
N SER A 103 8.43 15.33 5.69
CA SER A 103 8.05 15.34 4.27
C SER A 103 8.85 16.39 3.52
N LYS A 104 9.32 16.08 2.31
CA LYS A 104 9.91 17.10 1.44
C LYS A 104 8.80 17.93 0.82
N VAL A 105 8.83 19.22 1.07
CA VAL A 105 7.87 20.16 0.47
C VAL A 105 8.23 20.36 -0.99
N VAL A 106 7.24 20.25 -1.87
CA VAL A 106 7.36 20.70 -3.25
C VAL A 106 6.88 22.14 -3.30
N ASP A 107 7.83 23.07 -3.44
CA ASP A 107 7.54 24.49 -3.67
C ASP A 107 6.63 24.60 -4.89
N ASP A 108 5.53 25.37 -4.80
CA ASP A 108 4.51 25.66 -5.82
C ASP A 108 3.20 24.83 -5.83
N HIS A 109 3.07 23.81 -4.96
CA HIS A 109 1.90 22.94 -4.90
C HIS A 109 1.57 22.20 -6.20
N THR A 110 2.53 22.00 -7.11
CA THR A 110 2.32 21.26 -8.38
C THR A 110 2.47 19.75 -8.25
N ALA A 111 2.88 19.26 -7.08
CA ALA A 111 2.95 17.87 -6.68
C ALA A 111 2.65 17.71 -5.19
N LEU A 112 2.45 16.46 -4.74
CA LEU A 112 2.28 16.15 -3.33
C LEU A 112 3.61 16.31 -2.58
N PRO A 113 3.59 16.72 -1.29
CA PRO A 113 4.76 16.56 -0.42
C PRO A 113 5.23 15.11 -0.40
N GLU A 114 6.54 14.91 -0.52
CA GLU A 114 7.14 13.57 -0.57
C GLU A 114 7.27 13.07 0.88
N GLY A 115 6.38 12.15 1.28
CA GLY A 115 6.30 11.57 2.61
C GLY A 115 6.95 10.20 2.72
N HIS A 116 7.52 9.67 1.65
CA HIS A 116 8.27 8.41 1.65
C HIS A 116 9.46 8.44 0.69
N PHE A 117 10.38 7.50 0.92
CA PHE A 117 11.36 7.04 -0.06
C PHE A 117 11.22 5.53 -0.22
N GLY A 118 12.03 4.90 -1.07
CA GLY A 118 11.92 3.48 -1.37
C GLY A 118 13.14 2.65 -0.98
N ALA A 119 12.92 1.33 -0.92
CA ALA A 119 13.95 0.31 -0.99
C ALA A 119 13.59 -0.72 -2.05
N LEU A 120 14.45 -0.87 -3.06
CA LEU A 120 14.32 -1.90 -4.08
C LEU A 120 15.18 -3.10 -3.69
N VAL A 121 14.63 -4.31 -3.74
CA VAL A 121 15.35 -5.54 -3.39
C VAL A 121 15.45 -6.43 -4.62
N HIS A 122 16.68 -6.78 -4.96
CA HIS A 122 17.02 -7.75 -5.99
C HIS A 122 17.87 -8.89 -5.44
N THR A 123 17.88 -10.01 -6.14
CA THR A 123 18.71 -11.17 -5.79
C THR A 123 19.47 -11.68 -7.00
N ARG A 124 20.65 -12.28 -6.78
CA ARG A 124 21.39 -13.00 -7.83
C ARG A 124 20.83 -14.39 -8.14
N TYR A 125 19.84 -14.83 -7.36
CA TYR A 125 19.12 -16.09 -7.50
C TYR A 125 17.64 -15.87 -7.85
N GLU A 126 17.03 -16.83 -8.56
CA GLU A 126 15.63 -16.78 -9.00
C GLU A 126 14.60 -17.17 -7.93
N GLY A 127 15.04 -17.91 -6.90
CA GLY A 127 14.17 -18.41 -5.84
C GLY A 127 13.50 -17.31 -5.02
N SER A 128 12.57 -17.72 -4.14
CA SER A 128 11.93 -16.79 -3.20
C SER A 128 12.96 -16.12 -2.28
N LEU A 129 12.74 -14.83 -2.01
CA LEU A 129 13.57 -14.04 -1.10
C LEU A 129 13.86 -14.77 0.21
N ARG A 130 15.15 -14.94 0.53
CA ARG A 130 15.63 -15.61 1.75
C ARG A 130 15.67 -14.61 2.89
N HIS A 131 14.64 -14.61 3.72
CA HIS A 131 14.54 -13.68 4.84
C HIS A 131 13.87 -14.32 6.06
N THR A 132 14.13 -13.73 7.23
CA THR A 132 13.57 -14.12 8.52
C THR A 132 12.08 -13.78 8.58
N LYS A 133 11.36 -14.45 9.48
CA LYS A 133 9.97 -14.10 9.72
C LYS A 133 9.90 -12.94 10.71
N THR A 134 9.76 -11.73 10.17
CA THR A 134 9.78 -10.48 10.94
C THR A 134 8.39 -9.99 11.31
N ARG A 135 8.23 -9.57 12.57
CA ARG A 135 6.99 -9.07 13.14
C ARG A 135 7.16 -7.67 13.70
N LEU A 136 6.11 -6.87 13.56
CA LEU A 136 5.95 -5.57 14.18
C LEU A 136 4.94 -5.68 15.31
N ALA A 137 5.27 -5.05 16.44
CA ALA A 137 4.36 -4.96 17.56
C ALA A 137 3.02 -4.31 17.13
N TYR A 138 1.93 -4.72 17.79
CA TYR A 138 0.64 -4.06 17.56
C TYR A 138 0.72 -2.61 18.00
N THR A 139 0.20 -1.72 17.16
CA THR A 139 -0.02 -0.32 17.53
C THR A 139 -1.39 -0.15 18.15
N TYR A 140 -1.48 0.68 19.18
CA TYR A 140 -2.69 0.94 19.95
C TYR A 140 -3.07 2.42 19.82
N CYS A 141 -4.36 2.68 19.69
CA CYS A 141 -4.86 4.04 19.57
C CYS A 141 -4.83 4.77 20.90
N PRO A 142 -4.19 5.95 20.99
CA PRO A 142 -4.05 6.67 22.26
C PRO A 142 -5.39 7.14 22.84
N ALA A 143 -6.46 7.20 22.03
CA ALA A 143 -7.77 7.67 22.47
C ALA A 143 -8.71 6.57 23.00
N CYS A 144 -8.54 5.32 22.54
CA CYS A 144 -9.43 4.21 22.92
C CYS A 144 -8.72 2.95 23.40
N ASP A 145 -7.38 2.95 23.40
CA ASP A 145 -6.50 1.85 23.80
C ASP A 145 -6.74 0.51 23.08
N LYS A 146 -7.42 0.56 21.92
CA LYS A 146 -7.61 -0.59 21.05
C LYS A 146 -6.55 -0.63 19.97
N THR A 147 -6.24 -1.83 19.47
CA THR A 147 -5.36 -1.98 18.30
C THR A 147 -5.84 -1.10 17.13
N THR A 148 -4.93 -0.35 16.51
CA THR A 148 -5.25 0.60 15.43
C THR A 148 -5.82 -0.10 14.20
N LYS A 149 -5.27 -1.28 13.88
CA LYS A 149 -5.68 -2.12 12.75
C LYS A 149 -6.79 -3.09 13.15
N ASP A 150 -7.78 -3.22 12.27
CA ASP A 150 -8.82 -4.24 12.32
C ASP A 150 -8.59 -5.29 11.21
N TYR A 151 -8.09 -6.46 11.61
CA TYR A 151 -7.82 -7.58 10.70
C TYR A 151 -9.08 -8.44 10.42
N GLY A 152 -10.28 -7.83 10.48
CA GLY A 152 -11.53 -8.46 10.06
C GLY A 152 -12.07 -9.47 11.07
N GLY A 153 -11.92 -9.18 12.36
CA GLY A 153 -12.49 -10.01 13.44
C GLY A 153 -11.77 -11.35 13.70
N LYS A 154 -10.66 -11.66 13.01
CA LYS A 154 -9.83 -12.85 13.24
C LYS A 154 -8.86 -12.68 14.41
N LYS A 155 -9.33 -12.10 15.52
CA LYS A 155 -8.50 -11.72 16.69
C LYS A 155 -7.83 -12.93 17.36
N HIS A 156 -8.46 -14.09 17.27
CA HIS A 156 -7.94 -15.35 17.81
C HIS A 156 -6.75 -15.92 17.03
N THR A 157 -6.45 -15.42 15.82
CA THR A 157 -5.27 -15.81 15.04
C THR A 157 -4.12 -14.81 15.21
N TYR A 158 -4.24 -13.88 16.16
CA TYR A 158 -3.19 -12.90 16.44
C TYR A 158 -2.03 -13.61 17.14
N ASN A 159 -0.81 -13.22 16.77
CA ASN A 159 0.40 -13.72 17.39
C ASN A 159 0.86 -12.69 18.43
N SER A 160 1.19 -13.09 19.66
CA SER A 160 1.62 -12.19 20.74
C SER A 160 2.70 -11.20 20.34
N TYR A 161 3.68 -11.62 19.54
CA TYR A 161 4.79 -10.77 19.13
C TYR A 161 4.42 -9.72 18.09
N GLY A 162 3.20 -9.78 17.53
CA GLY A 162 2.72 -8.81 16.57
C GLY A 162 2.37 -9.37 15.20
N THR A 163 2.17 -8.45 14.26
CA THR A 163 1.80 -8.77 12.87
C THR A 163 3.04 -8.91 12.01
N LEU A 164 2.97 -9.76 10.98
CA LEU A 164 4.01 -9.81 9.95
C LEU A 164 4.21 -8.42 9.33
N ILE A 165 5.45 -8.10 9.03
CA ILE A 165 5.82 -6.82 8.41
C ILE A 165 5.22 -6.69 7.01
N SER A 166 4.84 -5.48 6.61
CA SER A 166 4.46 -5.14 5.23
C SER A 166 5.63 -4.61 4.42
N ASP A 167 5.43 -4.50 3.12
CA ASP A 167 6.24 -3.72 2.18
C ASP A 167 5.97 -2.19 2.26
N VAL A 168 5.26 -1.72 3.28
CA VAL A 168 5.12 -0.31 3.64
C VAL A 168 5.51 -0.14 5.11
N TRP A 169 6.58 0.62 5.38
CA TRP A 169 7.17 0.82 6.71
C TRP A 169 6.87 2.24 7.20
N ARG A 170 6.04 2.33 8.25
CA ARG A 170 5.63 3.60 8.87
C ARG A 170 6.07 3.75 10.33
N ASP A 171 6.57 2.67 10.90
CA ASP A 171 6.87 2.53 12.33
C ASP A 171 8.33 2.87 12.69
N ILE A 172 9.17 3.07 11.68
CA ILE A 172 10.56 3.53 11.80
C ILE A 172 10.79 4.72 10.85
N PRO A 173 10.07 5.84 11.02
CA PRO A 173 10.27 7.00 10.17
C PRO A 173 11.72 7.49 10.27
N CYS A 174 12.34 7.75 9.12
CA CYS A 174 13.66 8.34 9.00
C CYS A 174 13.78 9.05 7.65
N ASP A 175 14.78 9.91 7.49
CA ASP A 175 15.00 10.64 6.24
C ASP A 175 16.21 10.06 5.49
N LEU A 176 16.13 9.98 4.15
CA LEU A 176 17.18 9.40 3.31
C LEU A 176 18.53 10.13 3.49
N GLU A 177 18.46 11.43 3.68
CA GLU A 177 19.56 12.34 3.97
C GLU A 177 20.08 12.24 5.42
N GLY A 178 19.28 11.67 6.32
CA GLY A 178 19.51 11.67 7.75
C GLY A 178 20.14 10.38 8.28
N ASN A 179 19.79 10.03 9.53
CA ASN A 179 20.22 8.79 10.15
C ASN A 179 19.37 7.61 9.64
N LEU A 180 19.98 6.74 8.84
CA LEU A 180 19.38 5.52 8.29
C LEU A 180 19.47 4.30 9.21
N GLU A 181 20.04 4.41 10.40
CA GLU A 181 20.22 3.31 11.35
C GLU A 181 18.93 2.49 11.59
N PRO A 182 17.72 3.07 11.77
CA PRO A 182 16.51 2.28 11.96
C PRO A 182 16.18 1.33 10.80
N VAL A 183 16.45 1.77 9.57
CA VAL A 183 16.24 1.01 8.33
C VAL A 183 17.35 -0.03 8.14
N VAL A 184 18.61 0.38 8.36
CA VAL A 184 19.78 -0.49 8.30
C VAL A 184 19.64 -1.68 9.27
N ILE A 185 19.32 -1.41 10.53
CA ILE A 185 19.12 -2.47 11.54
C ILE A 185 18.00 -3.41 11.12
N ARG A 186 16.89 -2.87 10.60
CA ARG A 186 15.78 -3.71 10.13
C ARG A 186 16.20 -4.63 8.99
N PHE A 187 16.98 -4.17 8.03
CA PHE A 187 17.47 -5.03 6.96
C PHE A 187 18.47 -6.08 7.47
N ALA A 188 19.38 -5.71 8.38
CA ALA A 188 20.32 -6.64 9.01
C ALA A 188 19.59 -7.75 9.78
N ASP A 189 18.46 -7.45 10.42
CA ASP A 189 17.62 -8.44 11.12
C ASP A 189 16.70 -9.22 10.17
N LEU A 190 16.19 -8.57 9.11
CA LEU A 190 15.33 -9.22 8.13
C LEU A 190 16.09 -10.27 7.33
N PHE A 191 17.34 -9.98 6.96
CA PHE A 191 18.21 -10.88 6.22
C PHE A 191 19.18 -11.67 7.09
N GLY A 192 19.05 -11.60 8.41
CA GLY A 192 19.84 -12.38 9.38
C GLY A 192 19.49 -13.87 9.42
N LEU A 193 19.52 -14.55 8.28
CA LEU A 193 19.22 -15.97 8.11
C LEU A 193 20.43 -16.67 7.50
N GLU A 194 20.83 -17.82 8.06
CA GLU A 194 21.93 -18.62 7.48
C GLU A 194 21.68 -18.92 5.98
N PRO A 195 22.72 -18.85 5.13
CA PRO A 195 24.13 -18.67 5.46
C PRO A 195 24.59 -17.22 5.65
N TYR A 196 23.74 -16.21 5.44
CA TYR A 196 24.14 -14.80 5.50
C TYR A 196 24.76 -14.45 6.86
N GLN A 197 25.94 -13.82 6.85
CA GLN A 197 26.68 -13.36 8.02
C GLN A 197 26.89 -11.85 8.00
N ASP A 198 27.13 -11.27 6.83
CA ASP A 198 27.51 -9.87 6.69
C ASP A 198 26.50 -9.07 5.86
N MET A 199 26.37 -7.79 6.20
CA MET A 199 25.74 -6.80 5.35
C MET A 199 26.73 -5.67 5.06
N VAL A 200 27.11 -5.53 3.80
CA VAL A 200 28.00 -4.46 3.34
C VAL A 200 27.15 -3.27 2.88
N ILE A 201 27.48 -2.08 3.38
CA ILE A 201 26.80 -0.83 3.04
C ILE A 201 27.71 0.01 2.15
N LEU A 202 27.20 0.34 0.96
CA LEU A 202 27.79 1.27 0.00
C LEU A 202 26.98 2.56 0.05
N ASP A 203 27.51 3.60 0.70
CA ASP A 203 26.78 4.86 0.91
C ASP A 203 27.19 5.93 -0.12
N CYS A 204 26.35 6.17 -1.13
CA CYS A 204 26.62 7.08 -2.25
C CYS A 204 26.16 8.51 -2.02
N ARG A 205 25.73 8.87 -0.80
CA ARG A 205 25.17 10.20 -0.55
C ARG A 205 26.17 11.33 -0.82
N ASP A 206 27.45 11.08 -0.57
CA ASP A 206 28.53 12.06 -0.77
C ASP A 206 29.15 12.03 -2.19
N TRP A 207 28.75 11.07 -3.04
CA TRP A 207 29.41 10.83 -4.33
C TRP A 207 29.15 11.95 -5.36
N PHE A 208 28.11 12.77 -5.15
CA PHE A 208 27.68 13.82 -6.09
C PHE A 208 27.49 15.20 -5.44
N THR A 209 27.94 15.41 -4.20
CA THR A 209 27.69 16.66 -3.46
C THR A 209 28.68 17.77 -3.82
N GLN A 210 28.30 18.61 -4.79
CA GLN A 210 28.62 20.05 -4.77
C GLN A 210 27.38 20.88 -5.13
N ALA A 211 26.62 21.30 -4.11
CA ALA A 211 25.93 22.59 -3.99
C ALA A 211 24.99 22.57 -2.77
N SER A 212 25.01 23.66 -2.01
CA SER A 212 24.27 23.91 -0.76
C SER A 212 22.75 23.82 -0.90
N VAL A 213 22.10 23.20 0.09
CA VAL A 213 20.65 23.15 0.28
C VAL A 213 20.17 24.42 1.00
N PRO A 214 19.12 25.14 0.54
CA PRO A 214 18.52 26.24 1.31
C PRO A 214 17.60 25.72 2.43
N GLU A 215 17.61 26.41 3.57
CA GLU A 215 16.75 26.14 4.72
C GLU A 215 15.26 26.42 4.43
N LEU A 216 14.41 25.48 4.84
CA LEU A 216 12.95 25.54 4.78
C LEU A 216 12.38 26.54 5.80
N ARG A 217 11.37 27.33 5.42
CA ARG A 217 10.60 28.20 6.33
C ARG A 217 9.17 27.70 6.47
N ASP A 218 8.69 27.67 7.71
CA ASP A 218 7.33 27.30 8.08
C ASP A 218 6.31 28.36 7.63
N ALA A 219 5.18 27.91 7.07
CA ALA A 219 4.02 28.75 6.77
C ALA A 219 2.78 28.26 7.55
N GLU A 220 2.29 29.12 8.45
CA GLU A 220 1.06 28.91 9.22
C GLU A 220 -0.18 28.90 8.30
N ARG A 221 -1.06 27.89 8.45
CA ARG A 221 -2.41 27.88 7.85
C ARG A 221 -3.47 28.07 8.92
N LYS A 222 -4.35 29.07 8.73
CA LYS A 222 -5.59 29.24 9.50
C LYS A 222 -6.71 28.40 8.84
N SER A 223 -7.42 27.61 9.66
CA SER A 223 -8.63 26.90 9.26
C SER A 223 -9.87 27.76 9.54
N GLY A 224 -10.75 27.86 8.56
CA GLY A 224 -12.10 28.42 8.70
C GLY A 224 -13.12 27.40 8.22
N TYR A 225 -13.92 26.88 9.13
CA TYR A 225 -15.04 25.99 8.80
C TYR A 225 -16.30 26.83 8.56
N ALA A 226 -16.97 26.62 7.43
CA ALA A 226 -18.34 27.05 7.21
C ALA A 226 -19.23 25.82 7.05
N GLN A 227 -20.27 25.71 7.88
CA GLN A 227 -21.34 24.72 7.76
C GLN A 227 -22.43 25.24 6.81
N GLY A 228 -22.89 24.38 5.91
CA GLY A 228 -24.14 24.56 5.17
C GLY A 228 -24.71 23.20 4.78
N PHE A 229 -25.98 22.96 5.09
CA PHE A 229 -26.76 21.83 4.57
C PHE A 229 -27.63 22.32 3.41
N LEU A 230 -27.73 21.56 2.32
CA LEU A 230 -28.69 21.80 1.24
C LEU A 230 -29.39 20.51 0.76
N ALA A 231 -30.57 20.70 0.16
CA ALA A 231 -31.53 19.73 -0.35
C ALA A 231 -31.16 19.30 -1.80
N PRO A 232 -31.83 18.31 -2.44
CA PRO A 232 -31.35 17.73 -3.70
C PRO A 232 -31.31 18.75 -4.85
N GLU A 233 -30.19 18.76 -5.58
CA GLU A 233 -29.83 19.81 -6.54
C GLU A 233 -30.08 19.39 -8.01
N PRO A 234 -30.71 20.24 -8.84
CA PRO A 234 -30.90 20.00 -10.27
C PRO A 234 -29.58 19.91 -11.06
N GLU A 235 -28.48 20.38 -10.49
CA GLU A 235 -27.14 20.41 -11.10
C GLU A 235 -26.55 19.02 -11.37
N LEU A 236 -26.86 18.01 -10.54
CA LEU A 236 -26.33 16.64 -10.74
C LEU A 236 -26.95 15.97 -11.98
N ALA A 237 -28.23 16.21 -12.25
CA ALA A 237 -28.88 15.69 -13.45
C ALA A 237 -28.29 16.32 -14.72
N GLU A 238 -27.92 17.60 -14.68
CA GLU A 238 -27.25 18.29 -15.78
C GLU A 238 -25.84 17.77 -16.01
N ILE A 239 -25.06 17.56 -14.94
CA ILE A 239 -23.73 16.94 -15.03
C ILE A 239 -23.81 15.55 -15.67
N ALA A 240 -24.78 14.73 -15.25
CA ALA A 240 -25.00 13.41 -15.84
C ALA A 240 -25.35 13.50 -17.34
N ALA A 241 -26.14 14.50 -17.76
CA ALA A 241 -26.47 14.72 -19.17
C ALA A 241 -25.28 15.20 -20.01
N GLN A 242 -24.27 15.83 -19.40
CA GLN A 242 -23.02 16.26 -20.03
C GLN A 242 -21.88 15.24 -19.90
N SER A 243 -22.16 14.07 -19.33
CA SER A 243 -21.20 13.01 -19.06
C SER A 243 -21.53 11.77 -19.89
N GLU A 244 -20.55 10.90 -20.08
CA GLU A 244 -20.68 9.74 -20.96
C GLU A 244 -20.29 8.44 -20.25
N LEU A 245 -21.11 7.42 -20.41
CA LEU A 245 -20.76 6.02 -20.11
C LEU A 245 -20.83 5.23 -21.41
N VAL A 246 -19.73 4.57 -21.73
CA VAL A 246 -19.52 3.91 -23.01
C VAL A 246 -19.27 2.43 -22.78
N VAL A 247 -20.00 1.59 -23.52
CA VAL A 247 -19.69 0.16 -23.64
C VAL A 247 -18.77 -0.05 -24.83
N GLY A 248 -17.54 -0.50 -24.59
CA GLY A 248 -16.63 -0.86 -25.67
C GLY A 248 -15.18 -1.00 -25.24
N ASP A 249 -14.32 -1.24 -26.23
CA ASP A 249 -12.87 -1.33 -26.03
C ASP A 249 -12.28 0.05 -25.68
N CYS A 250 -11.38 0.08 -24.70
CA CYS A 250 -10.82 1.33 -24.21
C CYS A 250 -10.01 2.05 -25.29
N LEU A 251 -9.20 1.34 -26.08
CA LEU A 251 -8.36 1.97 -27.11
C LEU A 251 -9.19 2.52 -28.26
N GLU A 252 -10.21 1.79 -28.69
CA GLU A 252 -11.12 2.26 -29.74
C GLU A 252 -11.78 3.58 -29.34
N HIS A 253 -12.30 3.67 -28.11
CA HIS A 253 -12.98 4.88 -27.64
C HIS A 253 -12.04 6.01 -27.27
N LEU A 254 -10.85 5.73 -26.71
CA LEU A 254 -9.85 6.76 -26.45
C LEU A 254 -9.45 7.49 -27.74
N ARG A 255 -9.30 6.78 -28.86
CA ARG A 255 -8.97 7.36 -30.18
C ARG A 255 -10.04 8.33 -30.71
N LEU A 256 -11.29 8.17 -30.29
CA LEU A 256 -12.39 9.05 -30.69
C LEU A 256 -12.40 10.36 -29.88
N LEU A 257 -11.80 10.38 -28.69
CA LEU A 257 -11.75 11.57 -27.85
C LEU A 257 -10.79 12.63 -28.44
N PRO A 258 -11.18 13.91 -28.49
CA PRO A 258 -10.31 14.98 -28.95
C PRO A 258 -9.05 15.12 -28.10
N ALA A 259 -7.94 15.55 -28.70
CA ALA A 259 -6.75 15.90 -27.94
C ALA A 259 -7.05 17.07 -26.98
N ASN A 260 -6.41 17.08 -25.80
CA ASN A 260 -6.58 18.13 -24.80
C ASN A 260 -8.06 18.37 -24.40
N SER A 261 -8.83 17.31 -24.16
CA SER A 261 -10.25 17.38 -23.79
C SER A 261 -10.55 16.95 -22.35
N VAL A 262 -9.59 16.33 -21.65
CA VAL A 262 -9.77 15.78 -20.30
C VAL A 262 -8.89 16.50 -19.27
N ASP A 263 -9.45 16.75 -18.09
CA ASP A 263 -8.78 17.46 -16.98
C ASP A 263 -8.09 16.52 -15.97
N PHE A 264 -8.57 15.28 -15.86
CA PHE A 264 -7.95 14.27 -15.02
C PHE A 264 -8.30 12.89 -15.53
N ALA A 265 -7.30 12.01 -15.67
CA ALA A 265 -7.53 10.61 -15.99
C ALA A 265 -7.09 9.75 -14.82
N PHE A 266 -7.98 8.90 -14.31
CA PHE A 266 -7.62 7.84 -13.38
C PHE A 266 -7.77 6.49 -14.08
N ILE A 267 -6.76 5.63 -13.98
CA ILE A 267 -6.73 4.35 -14.68
C ILE A 267 -6.32 3.23 -13.71
N ASP A 268 -7.20 2.23 -13.54
CA ASP A 268 -6.94 0.96 -12.84
C ASP A 268 -7.10 -0.20 -13.83
N PRO A 269 -6.06 -0.50 -14.65
CA PRO A 269 -6.16 -1.50 -15.70
C PRO A 269 -6.25 -2.94 -15.13
N PRO A 270 -6.60 -3.96 -15.92
CA PRO A 270 -6.29 -5.35 -15.59
C PRO A 270 -4.77 -5.53 -15.43
N TYR A 271 -4.32 -6.38 -14.50
CA TYR A 271 -2.89 -6.48 -14.13
C TYR A 271 -2.18 -7.69 -14.75
N ASN A 272 -2.86 -8.44 -15.62
CA ASN A 272 -2.37 -9.68 -16.22
C ASN A 272 -2.01 -10.75 -15.18
N LEU A 273 -2.89 -10.94 -14.18
CA LEU A 273 -2.67 -11.85 -13.04
C LEU A 273 -3.65 -13.04 -13.05
N GLY A 274 -4.28 -13.33 -14.18
CA GLY A 274 -5.23 -14.42 -14.35
C GLY A 274 -6.54 -14.21 -13.59
N LYS A 275 -6.94 -12.95 -13.35
CA LYS A 275 -8.24 -12.68 -12.72
C LYS A 275 -9.38 -12.94 -13.71
N ASN A 276 -10.43 -13.61 -13.22
CA ASN A 276 -11.64 -13.81 -14.00
C ASN A 276 -12.44 -12.51 -14.07
N TYR A 277 -12.29 -11.78 -15.16
CA TYR A 277 -13.22 -10.75 -15.58
C TYR A 277 -14.26 -11.39 -16.51
N ASN A 278 -15.48 -10.84 -16.53
CA ASN A 278 -16.59 -11.42 -17.28
C ASN A 278 -16.28 -11.59 -18.78
N ASP A 279 -15.75 -10.53 -19.39
CA ASP A 279 -15.60 -10.40 -20.86
C ASP A 279 -14.14 -10.11 -21.27
N TYR A 280 -13.15 -10.31 -20.37
CA TYR A 280 -11.73 -10.07 -20.62
C TYR A 280 -10.86 -11.19 -20.04
N ALA A 281 -9.90 -11.67 -20.85
CA ALA A 281 -8.91 -12.66 -20.44
C ALA A 281 -7.66 -11.95 -19.89
N ASP A 282 -7.42 -12.08 -18.58
CA ASP A 282 -6.33 -11.41 -17.85
C ASP A 282 -5.02 -12.24 -17.86
N ASP A 283 -4.66 -12.82 -19.00
CA ASP A 283 -3.55 -13.78 -19.18
C ASP A 283 -2.79 -13.63 -20.52
N LEU A 284 -2.74 -12.41 -21.08
CA LEU A 284 -1.96 -12.09 -22.28
C LEU A 284 -0.46 -12.39 -22.10
N SER A 285 0.26 -12.59 -23.20
CA SER A 285 1.72 -12.65 -23.12
C SER A 285 2.27 -11.31 -22.61
N ILE A 286 3.36 -11.35 -21.82
CA ILE A 286 3.86 -10.15 -21.15
C ILE A 286 4.23 -9.03 -22.14
N LYS A 287 4.72 -9.39 -23.34
CA LYS A 287 5.05 -8.43 -24.41
C LYS A 287 3.81 -7.76 -24.98
N GLU A 288 2.76 -8.55 -25.27
CA GLU A 288 1.50 -8.03 -25.79
C GLU A 288 0.78 -7.17 -24.76
N TYR A 289 0.76 -7.61 -23.50
CA TYR A 289 0.19 -6.86 -22.39
C TYR A 289 0.82 -5.46 -22.28
N PHE A 290 2.16 -5.37 -22.27
CA PHE A 290 2.81 -4.06 -22.18
C PHE A 290 2.67 -3.21 -23.43
N ALA A 291 2.69 -3.80 -24.64
CA ALA A 291 2.42 -3.05 -25.86
C ALA A 291 1.00 -2.47 -25.87
N TRP A 292 0.02 -3.23 -25.38
CA TRP A 292 -1.34 -2.76 -25.17
C TRP A 292 -1.42 -1.65 -24.11
N CYS A 293 -0.69 -1.79 -22.99
CA CYS A 293 -0.57 -0.74 -21.98
C CYS A 293 0.01 0.55 -22.53
N ASP A 294 1.13 0.47 -23.24
CA ASP A 294 1.79 1.63 -23.81
C ASP A 294 0.86 2.37 -24.79
N ALA A 295 0.06 1.63 -25.57
CA ALA A 295 -0.90 2.22 -26.49
C ALA A 295 -1.95 3.08 -25.78
N TRP A 296 -2.60 2.57 -24.72
CA TRP A 296 -3.66 3.36 -24.04
C TRP A 296 -3.06 4.46 -23.15
N ILE A 297 -1.85 4.28 -22.61
CA ILE A 297 -1.13 5.35 -21.91
C ILE A 297 -0.87 6.51 -22.88
N THR A 298 -0.39 6.20 -24.09
CA THR A 298 -0.07 7.19 -25.12
C THR A 298 -1.31 7.95 -25.59
N GLU A 299 -2.41 7.24 -25.85
CA GLU A 299 -3.68 7.88 -26.19
C GLU A 299 -4.20 8.75 -25.05
N THR A 300 -4.08 8.29 -23.80
CA THR A 300 -4.48 9.10 -22.65
C THR A 300 -3.66 10.38 -22.54
N ALA A 301 -2.34 10.32 -22.77
CA ALA A 301 -1.47 11.50 -22.82
C ALA A 301 -1.88 12.50 -23.92
N ARG A 302 -2.33 12.01 -25.09
CA ARG A 302 -2.87 12.85 -26.16
C ARG A 302 -4.14 13.59 -25.72
N ILE A 303 -5.05 12.90 -25.03
CA ILE A 303 -6.37 13.41 -24.63
C ILE A 303 -6.28 14.37 -23.44
N LEU A 304 -5.32 14.18 -22.56
CA LEU A 304 -5.10 15.04 -21.40
C LEU A 304 -4.79 16.48 -21.82
N GLN A 305 -5.37 17.47 -21.14
CA GLN A 305 -5.03 18.87 -21.34
C GLN A 305 -3.62 19.20 -20.78
N PRO A 306 -2.92 20.23 -21.31
CA PRO A 306 -1.66 20.68 -20.73
C PRO A 306 -1.79 21.02 -19.24
N GLY A 307 -0.81 20.59 -18.45
CA GLY A 307 -0.73 20.76 -17.00
C GLY A 307 -1.69 19.90 -16.17
N ARG A 308 -2.52 19.07 -16.82
CA ARG A 308 -3.44 18.13 -16.17
C ARG A 308 -2.79 16.77 -15.95
N THR A 309 -3.36 15.96 -15.05
CA THR A 309 -2.72 14.76 -14.50
C THR A 309 -3.38 13.46 -14.98
N LEU A 310 -2.55 12.49 -15.35
CA LEU A 310 -2.89 11.07 -15.41
C LEU A 310 -2.41 10.39 -14.11
N ALA A 311 -3.32 9.73 -13.40
CA ALA A 311 -3.06 8.88 -12.24
C ALA A 311 -3.29 7.39 -12.61
N LEU A 312 -2.24 6.57 -12.57
CA LEU A 312 -2.29 5.15 -12.93
C LEU A 312 -2.01 4.27 -11.71
N LEU A 313 -2.98 3.46 -11.30
CA LEU A 313 -2.87 2.52 -10.19
C LEU A 313 -2.32 1.17 -10.67
N ASN A 314 -1.24 0.67 -10.05
CA ASN A 314 -0.78 -0.69 -10.28
C ASN A 314 0.05 -1.26 -9.10
N ILE A 315 0.43 -2.53 -9.18
CA ILE A 315 1.44 -3.11 -8.27
C ILE A 315 2.83 -2.54 -8.58
N PRO A 316 3.77 -2.47 -7.60
CA PRO A 316 5.04 -1.76 -7.78
C PRO A 316 5.87 -2.20 -8.99
N LEU A 317 5.95 -3.50 -9.27
CA LEU A 317 6.72 -4.01 -10.43
C LEU A 317 6.15 -3.50 -11.78
N TRP A 318 4.83 -3.54 -11.94
CA TRP A 318 4.17 -3.01 -13.13
C TRP A 318 4.22 -1.49 -13.18
N ALA A 319 4.14 -0.83 -12.02
CA ALA A 319 4.30 0.60 -11.93
C ALA A 319 5.69 1.06 -12.41
N ILE A 320 6.77 0.33 -12.12
CA ILE A 320 8.09 0.62 -12.72
C ILE A 320 8.01 0.62 -14.25
N ARG A 321 7.41 -0.43 -14.85
CA ARG A 321 7.34 -0.53 -16.31
C ARG A 321 6.45 0.55 -16.92
N HIS A 322 5.32 0.87 -16.30
CA HIS A 322 4.45 1.94 -16.79
C HIS A 322 5.12 3.30 -16.64
N PHE A 323 5.84 3.55 -15.54
CA PHE A 323 6.61 4.77 -15.34
C PHE A 323 7.55 5.03 -16.52
N LEU A 324 8.36 4.02 -16.90
CA LEU A 324 9.36 4.17 -17.97
C LEU A 324 8.74 4.60 -19.30
N HIS A 325 7.54 4.10 -19.62
CA HIS A 325 6.83 4.53 -20.82
C HIS A 325 6.17 5.90 -20.64
N MET A 326 5.51 6.14 -19.50
CA MET A 326 4.87 7.43 -19.20
C MET A 326 5.86 8.59 -19.25
N GLU A 327 7.09 8.40 -18.79
CA GLU A 327 8.16 9.41 -18.83
C GLU A 327 8.55 9.82 -20.26
N THR A 328 8.30 8.98 -21.27
CA THR A 328 8.56 9.33 -22.68
C THR A 328 7.51 10.28 -23.27
N VAL A 329 6.32 10.37 -22.67
CA VAL A 329 5.17 11.12 -23.23
C VAL A 329 4.58 12.15 -22.26
N LEU A 330 4.94 12.10 -20.98
CA LEU A 330 4.43 12.94 -19.90
C LEU A 330 5.55 13.31 -18.92
N THR A 331 5.26 14.23 -18.00
CA THR A 331 6.19 14.72 -16.97
C THR A 331 5.81 14.15 -15.61
N PHE A 332 6.77 13.51 -14.92
CA PHE A 332 6.54 12.94 -13.59
C PHE A 332 6.15 14.00 -12.55
N GLN A 333 5.11 13.72 -11.76
CA GLN A 333 4.66 14.57 -10.64
C GLN A 333 4.90 13.91 -9.30
N SER A 334 4.34 12.71 -9.08
CA SER A 334 4.36 12.04 -7.78
C SER A 334 4.22 10.52 -7.95
N TRP A 335 4.84 9.78 -7.03
CA TRP A 335 4.64 8.35 -6.86
C TRP A 335 3.90 8.15 -5.55
N ILE A 336 2.62 7.79 -5.57
CA ILE A 336 1.87 7.62 -4.32
C ILE A 336 1.93 6.16 -3.87
N ALA A 337 2.42 5.92 -2.66
CA ALA A 337 2.40 4.61 -2.01
C ALA A 337 1.12 4.44 -1.18
N TRP A 338 0.19 3.61 -1.65
CA TRP A 338 -1.04 3.27 -0.95
C TRP A 338 -0.88 1.97 -0.14
N ASP A 339 -0.88 2.07 1.20
CA ASP A 339 -0.92 0.95 2.16
C ASP A 339 -2.33 0.34 2.19
N ALA A 340 -2.62 -0.49 1.20
CA ALA A 340 -3.91 -1.12 0.98
C ALA A 340 -4.08 -2.40 1.83
N LEU A 341 -3.68 -2.34 3.12
CA LEU A 341 -3.70 -3.36 4.18
C LEU A 341 -4.27 -4.71 3.75
N SER A 342 -3.39 -5.68 3.45
CA SER A 342 -3.78 -7.04 3.08
C SER A 342 -3.83 -7.98 4.29
N PHE A 343 -4.13 -9.26 4.03
CA PHE A 343 -4.06 -10.28 5.08
C PHE A 343 -2.60 -10.70 5.29
N PRO A 344 -2.17 -11.01 6.53
CA PRO A 344 -0.81 -11.45 6.83
C PRO A 344 -0.60 -12.93 6.47
N VAL A 345 -0.78 -13.28 5.19
CA VAL A 345 -0.69 -14.66 4.65
C VAL A 345 0.65 -14.98 3.96
N ARG A 346 1.62 -14.06 4.02
CA ARG A 346 2.98 -14.21 3.44
C ARG A 346 4.02 -13.71 4.45
N ARG A 347 5.29 -14.10 4.30
CA ARG A 347 6.35 -13.71 5.26
C ARG A 347 6.55 -12.18 5.31
N ILE A 348 6.47 -11.50 4.16
CA ILE A 348 6.26 -10.04 4.04
C ILE A 348 4.89 -9.82 3.39
N MET A 349 4.07 -8.96 3.99
CA MET A 349 2.71 -8.68 3.54
C MET A 349 2.72 -7.69 2.37
N PRO A 350 2.22 -8.06 1.17
CA PRO A 350 2.12 -7.13 0.06
C PRO A 350 0.95 -6.19 0.30
N ALA A 351 1.26 -4.97 0.72
CA ALA A 351 0.31 -3.91 1.05
C ALA A 351 0.46 -2.71 0.12
N HIS A 352 1.64 -2.51 -0.47
CA HIS A 352 1.96 -1.40 -1.35
C HIS A 352 1.28 -1.51 -2.72
N TYR A 353 0.46 -0.50 -3.05
CA TYR A 353 0.02 -0.19 -4.40
C TYR A 353 0.61 1.16 -4.79
N ALA A 354 1.11 1.27 -6.02
CA ALA A 354 1.62 2.52 -6.54
C ALA A 354 0.54 3.22 -7.36
N ILE A 355 0.36 4.53 -7.15
CA ILE A 355 -0.40 5.40 -8.06
C ILE A 355 0.60 6.37 -8.67
N LEU A 356 0.87 6.20 -9.97
CA LEU A 356 1.78 7.04 -10.74
C LEU A 356 1.05 8.29 -11.20
N CYS A 357 1.50 9.47 -10.80
CA CYS A 357 0.95 10.74 -11.23
C CYS A 357 1.91 11.44 -12.20
N PHE A 358 1.42 11.72 -13.41
CA PHE A 358 2.18 12.41 -14.46
C PHE A 358 1.33 13.53 -15.08
N SER A 359 1.91 14.70 -15.34
CA SER A 359 1.26 15.77 -16.12
C SER A 359 1.59 15.70 -17.59
N LYS A 360 0.69 16.25 -18.41
CA LYS A 360 1.07 16.69 -19.74
C LYS A 360 1.86 18.00 -19.69
N GLY A 361 3.18 17.92 -19.81
CA GLY A 361 4.06 19.08 -19.66
C GLY A 361 4.11 19.58 -18.21
N GLN A 362 4.31 20.89 -18.03
CA GLN A 362 4.41 21.49 -16.70
C GLN A 362 3.10 21.36 -15.92
N SER A 363 3.17 20.71 -14.76
CA SER A 363 2.02 20.53 -13.86
C SER A 363 1.46 21.88 -13.39
N ARG A 364 0.13 21.97 -13.26
CA ARG A 364 -0.53 23.09 -12.57
C ARG A 364 -0.42 22.95 -11.04
N PRO A 365 -0.59 24.04 -10.27
CA PRO A 365 -0.88 23.92 -8.85
C PRO A 365 -2.11 23.04 -8.61
N LEU A 366 -1.99 22.07 -7.72
CA LEU A 366 -3.02 21.08 -7.46
C LEU A 366 -4.24 21.77 -6.79
N PRO A 367 -5.45 21.65 -7.36
CA PRO A 367 -6.65 22.26 -6.79
C PRO A 367 -6.89 21.93 -5.31
N GLY A 368 -6.60 20.69 -4.89
CA GLY A 368 -6.75 20.27 -3.49
C GLY A 368 -5.80 20.97 -2.52
N LEU A 369 -4.59 21.32 -2.96
CA LEU A 369 -3.58 21.95 -2.11
C LEU A 369 -3.69 23.48 -2.07
N THR A 370 -4.34 24.05 -3.08
CA THR A 370 -4.57 25.49 -3.26
C THR A 370 -5.94 25.96 -2.76
N GLY A 371 -6.79 25.04 -2.28
CA GLY A 371 -8.16 25.36 -1.85
C GLY A 371 -9.15 25.54 -3.00
N LEU A 372 -8.73 25.36 -4.25
CA LEU A 372 -9.58 25.50 -5.44
C LEU A 372 -10.40 24.25 -5.74
N ALA A 373 -10.16 23.14 -5.03
CA ALA A 373 -10.94 21.92 -5.20
C ALA A 373 -12.43 22.13 -4.89
N ASN A 374 -12.78 23.14 -4.05
CA ASN A 374 -14.13 23.60 -3.68
C ASN A 374 -15.19 22.49 -3.83
N SER A 375 -14.91 21.37 -3.18
CA SER A 375 -15.74 20.17 -3.32
C SER A 375 -16.83 20.27 -2.27
N PRO A 376 -18.12 20.35 -2.65
CA PRO A 376 -19.16 20.13 -1.67
C PRO A 376 -18.90 18.78 -1.00
N GLU A 377 -19.11 18.68 0.32
CA GLU A 377 -18.99 17.39 1.00
C GLU A 377 -19.91 16.39 0.26
N PRO A 378 -19.38 15.28 -0.28
CA PRO A 378 -20.19 14.34 -1.03
C PRO A 378 -21.41 13.94 -0.20
N TYR A 379 -22.59 13.94 -0.83
CA TYR A 379 -23.81 13.49 -0.17
C TYR A 379 -23.58 12.13 0.51
N HIS A 380 -23.73 12.12 1.83
CA HIS A 380 -23.60 10.93 2.69
C HIS A 380 -22.21 10.29 2.81
N THR A 381 -21.12 10.99 2.46
CA THR A 381 -19.82 10.60 3.02
C THR A 381 -19.88 10.62 4.55
N PRO A 382 -19.22 9.68 5.25
CA PRO A 382 -19.13 9.78 6.70
C PRO A 382 -18.48 11.12 7.06
N LYS A 383 -19.13 11.93 7.90
CA LYS A 383 -18.59 13.22 8.42
C LYS A 383 -17.18 13.14 9.04
N THR A 384 -16.69 11.92 9.23
CA THR A 384 -15.38 11.61 9.79
C THR A 384 -14.29 11.45 8.73
N PHE A 385 -14.65 11.31 7.44
CA PHE A 385 -13.72 11.20 6.33
C PHE A 385 -13.42 12.58 5.77
N ASP A 386 -12.15 12.88 5.59
CA ASP A 386 -11.68 14.10 4.93
C ASP A 386 -10.73 13.65 3.80
N ALA A 387 -11.02 14.12 2.59
CA ALA A 387 -10.28 13.77 1.40
C ALA A 387 -8.86 14.36 1.41
N LEU A 388 -8.67 15.54 2.02
CA LEU A 388 -7.45 16.33 1.97
C LEU A 388 -6.73 16.43 3.32
N GLN A 389 -7.34 15.98 4.41
CA GLN A 389 -6.73 15.83 5.74
C GLN A 389 -6.81 14.37 6.23
N PRO A 390 -5.83 13.53 5.87
CA PRO A 390 -5.81 12.13 6.29
C PRO A 390 -5.72 11.98 7.81
N LEU A 391 -6.22 10.85 8.32
CA LEU A 391 -6.03 10.48 9.71
C LEU A 391 -4.56 10.15 9.99
N ALA A 392 -4.02 10.67 11.09
CA ALA A 392 -2.67 10.42 11.54
C ALA A 392 -2.44 8.94 11.88
N ASP A 393 -1.20 8.50 11.70
CA ASP A 393 -0.74 7.19 12.14
C ASP A 393 -0.98 7.00 13.65
N GLY A 394 -1.14 5.74 14.06
CA GLY A 394 -1.37 5.42 15.47
C GLY A 394 -2.81 5.62 15.93
N PHE A 395 -3.71 6.18 15.12
CA PHE A 395 -5.13 6.29 15.45
C PHE A 395 -5.98 5.18 14.81
N CYS A 396 -7.09 4.85 15.46
CA CYS A 396 -8.09 3.93 14.88
C CYS A 396 -8.86 4.61 13.75
N LEU A 397 -9.03 3.92 12.63
CA LEU A 397 -9.87 4.35 11.50
C LEU A 397 -11.37 4.00 11.68
N ARG A 398 -11.74 3.41 12.82
CA ARG A 398 -13.12 3.00 13.10
C ARG A 398 -14.00 4.24 13.25
N ALA A 399 -15.06 4.35 12.45
CA ALA A 399 -15.95 5.53 12.42
C ALA A 399 -16.44 5.99 13.81
N LYS A 400 -16.77 5.05 14.71
CA LYS A 400 -17.14 5.37 16.11
C LYS A 400 -15.99 6.08 16.84
N CYS A 401 -14.76 5.58 16.71
CA CYS A 401 -13.59 6.14 17.37
C CYS A 401 -13.24 7.52 16.78
N VAL A 402 -13.30 7.69 15.46
CA VAL A 402 -13.07 9.00 14.83
C VAL A 402 -14.10 10.03 15.31
N LYS A 403 -15.38 9.65 15.35
CA LYS A 403 -16.45 10.52 15.87
C LYS A 403 -16.21 10.90 17.34
N GLU A 404 -15.82 9.94 18.17
CA GLU A 404 -15.51 10.19 19.59
C GLU A 404 -14.31 11.12 19.77
N ARG A 405 -13.26 10.98 18.95
CA ARG A 405 -12.10 11.86 18.98
C ARG A 405 -12.43 13.29 18.54
N ALA A 406 -13.23 13.43 17.49
CA ALA A 406 -13.71 14.74 17.03
C ALA A 406 -14.50 15.47 18.13
N VAL A 407 -15.41 14.78 18.83
CA VAL A 407 -16.17 15.36 19.96
C VAL A 407 -15.26 15.79 21.11
N ARG A 408 -14.13 15.10 21.31
CA ARG A 408 -13.14 15.42 22.35
C ARG A 408 -12.11 16.47 21.93
N GLY A 409 -12.16 16.96 20.68
CA GLY A 409 -11.15 17.88 20.16
C GLY A 409 -9.74 17.27 20.10
N ILE A 410 -9.62 15.95 19.95
CA ILE A 410 -8.32 15.29 19.79
C ILE A 410 -7.86 15.51 18.35
N ASP A 411 -6.67 16.12 18.18
CA ASP A 411 -6.02 16.20 16.89
C ASP A 411 -5.55 14.80 16.46
N ASP A 412 -6.20 14.27 15.43
CA ASP A 412 -5.98 12.95 14.88
C ASP A 412 -5.68 12.99 13.39
N ARG A 413 -5.23 14.14 12.89
CA ARG A 413 -4.98 14.42 11.47
C ARG A 413 -3.51 14.61 11.20
N MET A 414 -3.13 14.43 9.95
CA MET A 414 -1.78 14.73 9.48
C MET A 414 -1.84 15.40 8.12
N GLU A 415 -0.72 16.00 7.72
CA GLU A 415 -0.56 16.53 6.37
C GLU A 415 -0.73 15.43 5.33
N LEU A 416 -1.33 15.79 4.19
CA LEU A 416 -1.45 14.92 3.04
C LEU A 416 -0.14 14.88 2.25
N THR A 417 0.45 13.69 2.18
CA THR A 417 1.67 13.41 1.43
C THR A 417 1.38 12.38 0.33
N ASP A 418 2.43 11.88 -0.32
CA ASP A 418 2.37 10.73 -1.23
C ASP A 418 2.32 9.34 -0.54
N LEU A 419 2.21 9.26 0.79
CA LEU A 419 2.10 7.99 1.54
C LEU A 419 0.73 7.84 2.22
N TRP A 420 -0.14 6.98 1.68
CA TRP A 420 -1.55 6.88 2.11
C TRP A 420 -1.83 5.59 2.88
N SER A 421 -2.33 5.70 4.12
CA SER A 421 -2.63 4.53 4.96
C SER A 421 -4.00 4.55 5.66
N ASP A 422 -4.72 5.66 5.58
CA ASP A 422 -6.02 5.88 6.21
C ASP A 422 -7.21 5.40 5.35
N ILE A 423 -6.95 5.05 4.08
CA ILE A 423 -7.94 4.50 3.15
C ILE A 423 -7.68 3.01 2.98
N HIS A 424 -8.64 2.17 3.37
CA HIS A 424 -8.54 0.72 3.19
C HIS A 424 -9.46 0.21 2.09
N ARG A 425 -9.11 -0.94 1.50
CA ARG A 425 -9.96 -1.63 0.53
C ARG A 425 -11.32 -2.01 1.13
N LEU A 426 -12.32 -2.13 0.26
CA LEU A 426 -13.66 -2.55 0.66
C LEU A 426 -13.68 -4.02 1.11
N LYS A 427 -13.69 -4.23 2.43
CA LYS A 427 -13.76 -5.59 3.04
C LYS A 427 -15.20 -6.11 3.22
N HIS A 428 -16.17 -5.21 3.39
CA HIS A 428 -17.54 -5.59 3.75
C HIS A 428 -18.48 -5.62 2.54
N ASN A 429 -19.09 -6.79 2.27
CA ASN A 429 -20.05 -6.98 1.19
C ASN A 429 -21.24 -5.99 1.21
N SER A 430 -21.62 -5.45 2.38
CA SER A 430 -22.73 -4.51 2.47
C SER A 430 -22.50 -3.20 1.72
N ARG A 431 -21.24 -2.81 1.48
CA ARG A 431 -20.88 -1.58 0.73
C ARG A 431 -20.40 -1.89 -0.69
N ARG A 432 -20.44 -3.15 -1.09
CA ARG A 432 -19.95 -3.61 -2.38
C ARG A 432 -21.10 -3.84 -3.34
N VAL A 433 -20.75 -3.80 -4.62
CA VAL A 433 -21.57 -4.28 -5.72
C VAL A 433 -20.94 -5.51 -6.35
N ASP A 434 -21.60 -6.11 -7.34
CA ASP A 434 -21.18 -7.36 -7.98
C ASP A 434 -19.99 -7.16 -8.92
N HIS A 435 -18.84 -6.83 -8.34
CA HIS A 435 -17.58 -6.59 -9.03
C HIS A 435 -16.41 -7.10 -8.16
N PRO A 436 -15.45 -7.85 -8.72
CA PRO A 436 -14.42 -8.55 -7.95
C PRO A 436 -13.44 -7.57 -7.28
N CYS A 437 -13.08 -6.48 -7.96
CA CYS A 437 -12.04 -5.54 -7.51
C CYS A 437 -12.56 -4.11 -7.34
N GLN A 438 -13.74 -3.92 -6.74
CA GLN A 438 -14.29 -2.57 -6.54
C GLN A 438 -13.37 -1.70 -5.65
N LEU A 439 -12.94 -0.56 -6.18
CA LEU A 439 -12.15 0.44 -5.45
C LEU A 439 -12.95 1.11 -4.32
N PRO A 440 -12.31 1.52 -3.21
CA PRO A 440 -12.97 2.30 -2.17
C PRO A 440 -13.22 3.74 -2.64
N PRO A 441 -14.43 4.30 -2.45
CA PRO A 441 -14.76 5.66 -2.91
C PRO A 441 -13.88 6.74 -2.27
N GLY A 442 -13.41 6.53 -1.03
CA GLY A 442 -12.48 7.45 -0.36
C GLY A 442 -11.19 7.70 -1.14
N LEU A 443 -10.70 6.69 -1.86
CA LEU A 443 -9.51 6.85 -2.71
C LEU A 443 -9.79 7.81 -3.87
N MET A 444 -10.96 7.66 -4.51
CA MET A 444 -11.34 8.50 -5.64
C MET A 444 -11.74 9.91 -5.21
N TYR A 445 -12.42 10.08 -4.07
CA TYR A 445 -12.69 11.42 -3.54
C TYR A 445 -11.38 12.20 -3.31
N ARG A 446 -10.37 11.55 -2.73
CA ARG A 446 -9.05 12.16 -2.54
C ARG A 446 -8.38 12.54 -3.87
N LEU A 447 -8.30 11.61 -4.82
CA LEU A 447 -7.66 11.86 -6.11
C LEU A 447 -8.38 12.96 -6.92
N ILE A 448 -9.70 12.89 -7.02
CA ILE A 448 -10.48 13.87 -7.79
C ILE A 448 -10.39 15.25 -7.13
N SER A 449 -10.54 15.35 -5.80
CA SER A 449 -10.38 16.62 -5.09
C SER A 449 -8.95 17.16 -5.18
N LEU A 450 -7.93 16.30 -5.20
CA LEU A 450 -6.54 16.72 -5.39
C LEU A 450 -6.31 17.36 -6.76
N PHE A 451 -6.75 16.67 -7.82
CA PHE A 451 -6.34 16.97 -9.19
C PHE A 451 -7.34 17.80 -9.99
N THR A 452 -8.56 18.03 -9.49
CA THR A 452 -9.62 18.72 -10.26
C THR A 452 -10.37 19.82 -9.50
N GLN A 453 -10.97 20.74 -10.25
CA GLN A 453 -11.98 21.70 -9.80
C GLN A 453 -13.39 21.22 -10.19
N PRO A 454 -14.47 21.71 -9.55
CA PRO A 454 -15.84 21.45 -10.02
C PRO A 454 -16.01 21.83 -11.50
N GLY A 455 -16.83 21.07 -12.22
CA GLY A 455 -17.08 21.25 -13.66
C GLY A 455 -16.01 20.66 -14.60
N GLU A 456 -14.82 20.33 -14.08
CA GLU A 456 -13.78 19.67 -14.88
C GLU A 456 -14.12 18.22 -15.23
N THR A 457 -13.51 17.70 -16.29
CA THR A 457 -13.84 16.38 -16.85
C THR A 457 -12.87 15.30 -16.38
N VAL A 458 -13.42 14.24 -15.78
CA VAL A 458 -12.70 13.05 -15.29
C VAL A 458 -12.88 11.85 -16.23
N LEU A 459 -11.79 11.23 -16.67
CA LEU A 459 -11.79 10.01 -17.48
C LEU A 459 -11.42 8.78 -16.65
N ASP A 460 -12.17 7.69 -16.85
CA ASP A 460 -11.78 6.33 -16.46
C ASP A 460 -12.07 5.37 -17.62
N CYS A 461 -11.01 4.88 -18.27
CA CYS A 461 -11.15 3.98 -19.42
C CYS A 461 -11.22 2.49 -19.04
N PHE A 462 -11.19 2.17 -17.74
CA PHE A 462 -11.47 0.85 -17.17
C PHE A 462 -12.48 1.00 -16.02
N ASN A 463 -13.61 1.62 -16.35
CA ASN A 463 -14.55 2.18 -15.37
C ASN A 463 -15.10 1.13 -14.39
N GLY A 464 -15.16 -0.15 -14.78
CA GLY A 464 -15.59 -1.26 -13.94
C GLY A 464 -16.97 -1.01 -13.36
N ALA A 465 -17.07 -1.05 -12.03
CA ALA A 465 -18.32 -0.77 -11.32
C ALA A 465 -18.69 0.73 -11.21
N GLY A 466 -17.93 1.62 -11.85
CA GLY A 466 -18.17 3.07 -11.89
C GLY A 466 -17.60 3.85 -10.71
N THR A 467 -16.64 3.33 -9.94
CA THR A 467 -16.23 4.02 -8.69
C THR A 467 -15.72 5.44 -8.98
N THR A 468 -14.85 5.60 -9.98
CA THR A 468 -14.28 6.89 -10.40
C THR A 468 -15.35 7.84 -10.91
N THR A 469 -16.15 7.41 -11.88
CA THR A 469 -17.21 8.21 -12.50
C THR A 469 -18.31 8.60 -11.51
N LEU A 470 -18.71 7.71 -10.60
CA LEU A 470 -19.67 8.02 -9.54
C LEU A 470 -19.13 9.04 -8.54
N THR A 471 -17.85 8.93 -8.16
CA THR A 471 -17.24 9.95 -7.29
C THR A 471 -17.05 11.28 -7.99
N ALA A 472 -16.73 11.31 -9.29
CA ALA A 472 -16.69 12.53 -10.09
C ALA A 472 -18.06 13.19 -10.11
N HIS A 473 -19.12 12.41 -10.37
CA HIS A 473 -20.50 12.87 -10.34
C HIS A 473 -20.89 13.47 -8.98
N GLN A 474 -20.60 12.79 -7.87
CA GLN A 474 -20.88 13.31 -6.52
C GLN A 474 -20.05 14.54 -6.15
N LEU A 475 -18.89 14.73 -6.79
CA LEU A 475 -18.04 15.91 -6.62
C LEU A 475 -18.34 16.99 -7.67
N HIS A 476 -19.43 16.89 -8.43
CA HIS A 476 -19.80 17.89 -9.42
C HIS A 476 -18.76 18.05 -10.55
N ARG A 477 -18.13 16.95 -10.97
CA ARG A 477 -17.27 16.86 -12.15
C ARG A 477 -18.00 16.12 -13.26
N ARG A 478 -17.76 16.54 -14.51
CA ARG A 478 -18.17 15.75 -15.68
C ARG A 478 -17.32 14.49 -15.74
N TYR A 479 -17.84 13.44 -16.37
CA TYR A 479 -17.12 12.18 -16.44
C TYR A 479 -17.26 11.48 -17.78
N ILE A 480 -16.24 10.70 -18.13
CA ILE A 480 -16.22 9.79 -19.26
C ILE A 480 -15.78 8.42 -18.71
N GLY A 481 -16.68 7.44 -18.72
CA GLY A 481 -16.39 6.09 -18.28
C GLY A 481 -16.47 5.11 -19.43
N ILE A 482 -15.39 4.39 -19.75
CA ILE A 482 -15.39 3.33 -20.76
C ILE A 482 -15.28 1.98 -20.03
N GLU A 483 -16.15 1.05 -20.39
CA GLU A 483 -16.17 -0.29 -19.82
C GLU A 483 -16.50 -1.34 -20.89
N LEU A 484 -15.62 -2.34 -21.02
CA LEU A 484 -15.80 -3.42 -22.00
C LEU A 484 -17.00 -4.30 -21.66
N SER A 485 -17.19 -4.64 -20.38
CA SER A 485 -18.27 -5.53 -19.95
C SER A 485 -19.61 -4.80 -19.88
N ARG A 486 -20.57 -5.26 -20.69
CA ARG A 486 -21.97 -4.80 -20.62
C ARG A 486 -22.56 -4.93 -19.22
N LYS A 487 -22.18 -5.98 -18.46
CA LYS A 487 -22.63 -6.20 -17.08
C LYS A 487 -22.17 -5.07 -16.17
N TYR A 488 -20.87 -4.75 -16.19
CA TYR A 488 -20.30 -3.73 -15.31
C TYR A 488 -20.71 -2.32 -15.73
N HIS A 489 -20.81 -2.06 -17.04
CA HIS A 489 -21.40 -0.83 -17.53
C HIS A 489 -22.84 -0.63 -17.03
N ALA A 490 -23.72 -1.63 -17.18
CA ALA A 490 -25.11 -1.53 -16.71
C ALA A 490 -25.18 -1.32 -15.19
N LEU A 491 -24.27 -1.96 -14.45
CA LEU A 491 -24.12 -1.75 -13.00
C LEU A 491 -23.70 -0.32 -12.66
N ALA A 492 -22.77 0.27 -13.40
CA ALA A 492 -22.37 1.67 -13.22
C ALA A 492 -23.53 2.61 -13.54
N ALA A 493 -24.18 2.45 -14.70
CA ALA A 493 -25.31 3.27 -15.13
C ALA A 493 -26.45 3.31 -14.10
N ALA A 494 -26.88 2.15 -13.60
CA ALA A 494 -27.91 2.07 -12.56
C ALA A 494 -27.51 2.81 -11.26
N ARG A 495 -26.21 2.90 -10.96
CA ARG A 495 -25.72 3.64 -9.79
C ARG A 495 -25.64 5.15 -10.02
N HIS A 496 -25.50 5.59 -11.27
CA HIS A 496 -25.65 7.02 -11.60
C HIS A 496 -27.11 7.46 -11.45
N GLU A 497 -28.08 6.61 -11.81
CA GLU A 497 -29.51 6.86 -11.53
C GLU A 497 -29.80 6.96 -10.03
N GLU A 498 -29.12 6.16 -9.19
CA GLU A 498 -29.20 6.30 -7.73
C GLU A 498 -28.80 7.71 -7.28
N ILE A 499 -27.69 8.28 -7.81
CA ILE A 499 -27.25 9.64 -7.47
C ILE A 499 -28.30 10.68 -7.88
N VAL A 500 -28.82 10.60 -9.12
CA VAL A 500 -29.85 11.52 -9.62
C VAL A 500 -31.13 11.44 -8.77
N SER A 501 -31.43 10.26 -8.24
CA SER A 501 -32.56 10.03 -7.34
C SER A 501 -32.28 10.42 -5.88
N GLY A 502 -31.13 11.02 -5.58
CA GLY A 502 -30.74 11.44 -4.23
C GLY A 502 -30.25 10.31 -3.31
N LEU A 503 -29.87 9.16 -3.85
CA LEU A 503 -29.34 8.02 -3.10
C LEU A 503 -27.81 7.95 -3.21
N ASP A 504 -27.15 7.68 -2.08
CA ASP A 504 -25.70 7.39 -2.08
C ASP A 504 -25.43 6.00 -2.71
N PRO A 505 -24.69 5.91 -3.84
CA PRO A 505 -24.39 4.65 -4.50
C PRO A 505 -23.39 3.78 -3.74
N PHE A 506 -22.76 4.30 -2.69
CA PHE A 506 -21.82 3.60 -1.80
C PHE A 506 -22.43 3.27 -0.41
N ARG A 507 -23.74 3.51 -0.26
CA ARG A 507 -24.48 3.18 0.97
C ARG A 507 -24.43 1.69 1.28
N LYS A 508 -24.65 1.38 2.56
CA LYS A 508 -24.86 -0.02 2.97
C LYS A 508 -26.17 -0.53 2.38
N ALA A 509 -26.12 -1.62 1.62
CA ALA A 509 -27.31 -2.30 1.12
C ALA A 509 -27.14 -3.83 1.19
N LYS A 510 -28.26 -4.54 1.28
CA LYS A 510 -28.29 -6.00 1.15
C LYS A 510 -28.30 -6.35 -0.34
N ARG A 511 -27.14 -6.62 -0.91
CA ARG A 511 -26.99 -7.07 -2.30
C ARG A 511 -26.60 -8.54 -2.32
N LYS A 512 -27.16 -9.30 -3.26
CA LYS A 512 -26.67 -10.66 -3.56
C LYS A 512 -25.47 -10.51 -4.49
N LEU A 513 -24.28 -10.83 -3.98
CA LEU A 513 -23.05 -10.78 -4.75
C LEU A 513 -22.74 -12.18 -5.28
N THR A 514 -22.60 -12.30 -6.60
CA THR A 514 -22.13 -13.49 -7.31
C THR A 514 -20.61 -13.50 -7.39
N GLU A 515 -20.00 -12.33 -7.60
CA GLU A 515 -18.55 -12.11 -7.56
C GLU A 515 -18.04 -12.06 -6.12
N LYS A 516 -17.13 -12.98 -5.76
CA LYS A 516 -16.53 -13.06 -4.43
C LYS A 516 -15.06 -12.65 -4.51
N ASN A 517 -14.55 -11.97 -3.46
CA ASN A 517 -13.11 -11.69 -3.30
C ASN A 517 -12.27 -12.94 -3.00
N SER A 518 -12.93 -14.08 -2.81
CA SER A 518 -12.30 -15.33 -2.41
C SER A 518 -13.12 -16.47 -2.96
N HIS A 519 -12.46 -17.36 -3.70
CA HIS A 519 -13.04 -18.60 -4.23
C HIS A 519 -13.39 -19.61 -3.14
N VAL A 520 -13.03 -19.34 -1.87
CA VAL A 520 -13.33 -20.24 -0.75
C VAL A 520 -14.85 -20.36 -0.60
N GLU A 521 -15.35 -21.56 -0.87
CA GLU A 521 -16.75 -21.89 -0.69
C GLU A 521 -17.12 -21.73 0.77
N ARG A 522 -18.12 -20.89 1.05
CA ARG A 522 -18.60 -20.72 2.42
C ARG A 522 -19.43 -21.95 2.75
N MET A 523 -18.87 -22.82 3.60
CA MET A 523 -19.62 -23.96 4.13
C MET A 523 -20.95 -23.48 4.74
N PRO A 524 -22.05 -24.22 4.53
CA PRO A 524 -23.31 -23.94 5.19
C PRO A 524 -23.11 -23.79 6.69
N LYS A 525 -23.82 -22.83 7.32
CA LYS A 525 -23.77 -22.68 8.78
C LYS A 525 -24.31 -23.97 9.44
N ARG A 526 -23.41 -24.83 9.89
CA ARG A 526 -23.76 -26.01 10.69
C ARG A 526 -24.05 -25.58 12.12
N LYS A 527 -25.05 -26.19 12.75
CA LYS A 527 -25.20 -26.13 14.21
C LYS A 527 -24.22 -27.15 14.78
N TYR A 528 -23.29 -26.67 15.57
CA TYR A 528 -22.28 -27.51 16.21
C TYR A 528 -22.61 -27.60 17.70
N GLU A 529 -22.42 -28.79 18.27
CA GLU A 529 -22.68 -29.04 19.69
C GLU A 529 -21.69 -28.30 20.60
N VAL A 530 -20.42 -28.22 20.18
CA VAL A 530 -19.36 -27.54 20.91
C VAL A 530 -18.88 -26.34 20.09
N PRO A 531 -18.82 -25.11 20.62
CA PRO A 531 -18.31 -23.97 19.87
C PRO A 531 -16.85 -24.14 19.42
N LYS A 532 -16.51 -23.78 18.17
CA LYS A 532 -15.11 -23.82 17.65
C LYS A 532 -14.08 -23.26 18.63
N LYS A 533 -14.39 -22.14 19.30
CA LYS A 533 -13.50 -21.50 20.29
C LYS A 533 -13.18 -22.41 21.49
N ARG A 534 -14.10 -23.26 21.94
CA ARG A 534 -13.86 -24.21 23.04
C ARG A 534 -12.88 -25.31 22.62
N LEU A 535 -13.05 -25.85 21.42
CA LEU A 535 -12.11 -26.83 20.86
C LEU A 535 -10.70 -26.24 20.70
N GLN A 536 -10.60 -24.99 20.22
CA GLN A 536 -9.33 -24.27 20.10
C GLN A 536 -8.61 -24.08 21.45
N LEU A 537 -9.36 -23.71 22.50
CA LEU A 537 -8.81 -23.57 23.86
C LEU A 537 -8.38 -24.93 24.42
N GLU A 538 -9.08 -26.00 24.09
CA GLU A 538 -8.73 -27.35 24.53
C GLU A 538 -7.40 -27.82 23.92
N VAL A 539 -7.22 -27.64 22.60
CA VAL A 539 -5.95 -28.01 21.93
C VAL A 539 -4.80 -27.23 22.55
N ARG A 540 -5.03 -25.98 22.94
CA ARG A 540 -4.03 -25.16 23.62
C ARG A 540 -3.71 -25.67 25.01
N ARG A 541 -4.71 -26.02 25.82
CA ARG A 541 -4.50 -26.64 27.14
C ARG A 541 -3.64 -27.89 27.00
N VAL A 542 -4.03 -28.82 26.12
CA VAL A 542 -3.28 -30.07 25.89
C VAL A 542 -1.86 -29.79 25.40
N ALA A 543 -1.67 -28.82 24.48
CA ALA A 543 -0.33 -28.44 24.02
C ALA A 543 0.54 -27.86 25.14
N GLN A 544 -0.05 -27.10 26.06
CA GLN A 544 0.66 -26.57 27.23
C GLN A 544 1.06 -27.69 28.20
N ASP A 545 0.17 -28.64 28.43
CA ASP A 545 0.41 -29.80 29.30
C ASP A 545 1.50 -30.73 28.72
N LEU A 546 1.55 -30.91 27.40
CA LEU A 546 2.56 -31.74 26.71
C LEU A 546 3.88 -31.00 26.43
N GLY A 547 3.89 -29.66 26.42
CA GLY A 547 5.05 -28.86 26.05
C GLY A 547 5.35 -28.80 24.54
N HIS A 548 4.55 -29.46 23.70
CA HIS A 548 4.61 -29.42 22.24
C HIS A 548 3.21 -29.43 21.60
N LEU A 549 3.13 -29.26 20.28
CA LEU A 549 1.85 -29.36 19.59
C LEU A 549 1.35 -30.81 19.62
N PRO A 550 0.09 -31.05 20.02
CA PRO A 550 -0.42 -32.40 20.14
C PRO A 550 -0.67 -33.02 18.77
N SER A 551 -0.30 -34.28 18.63
CA SER A 551 -0.76 -35.16 17.56
C SER A 551 -2.25 -35.49 17.72
N ARG A 552 -2.83 -36.11 16.69
CA ARG A 552 -4.24 -36.51 16.70
C ARG A 552 -4.53 -37.52 17.80
N ASP A 553 -3.62 -38.47 18.00
CA ASP A 553 -3.76 -39.52 19.00
C ASP A 553 -3.61 -38.96 20.42
N GLU A 554 -2.70 -38.00 20.62
CA GLU A 554 -2.57 -37.30 21.91
C GLU A 554 -3.82 -36.47 22.24
N MET A 555 -4.47 -35.86 21.25
CA MET A 555 -5.75 -35.19 21.50
C MET A 555 -6.88 -36.17 21.83
N ILE A 556 -6.85 -37.41 21.31
CA ILE A 556 -7.80 -38.46 21.71
C ILE A 556 -7.54 -38.89 23.16
N GLN A 557 -6.28 -38.98 23.56
CA GLN A 557 -5.89 -39.44 24.89
C GLN A 557 -6.07 -38.38 25.99
N PHE A 558 -5.68 -37.13 25.70
CA PHE A 558 -5.58 -36.07 26.70
C PHE A 558 -6.64 -34.98 26.55
N GLY A 559 -7.39 -34.96 25.45
CA GLY A 559 -8.44 -33.97 25.18
C GLY A 559 -9.77 -34.31 25.84
N ALA A 560 -10.49 -33.28 26.30
CA ALA A 560 -11.81 -33.42 26.93
C ALA A 560 -12.97 -33.59 25.93
N TYR A 561 -12.72 -33.46 24.63
CA TYR A 561 -13.74 -33.53 23.59
C TYR A 561 -13.44 -34.64 22.58
N PRO A 562 -14.45 -35.39 22.10
CA PRO A 562 -14.31 -36.36 21.03
C PRO A 562 -13.64 -35.79 19.78
N ILE A 563 -12.71 -36.57 19.18
CA ILE A 563 -11.92 -36.12 18.03
C ILE A 563 -12.78 -35.69 16.83
N ARG A 564 -13.96 -36.31 16.66
CA ARG A 564 -14.93 -35.98 15.61
C ARG A 564 -15.31 -34.50 15.58
N TYR A 565 -15.38 -33.83 16.74
CA TYR A 565 -15.73 -32.42 16.79
C TYR A 565 -14.63 -31.54 16.18
N TYR A 566 -13.37 -31.98 16.22
CA TYR A 566 -12.28 -31.29 15.54
C TYR A 566 -12.36 -31.53 14.03
N ASP A 567 -12.59 -32.77 13.60
CA ASP A 567 -12.73 -33.13 12.18
C ASP A 567 -13.92 -32.39 11.50
N GLU A 568 -14.97 -32.05 12.25
CA GLU A 568 -16.12 -31.29 11.74
C GLU A 568 -15.84 -29.79 11.51
N TYR A 569 -14.85 -29.21 12.20
CA TYR A 569 -14.58 -27.77 12.24
C TYR A 569 -13.33 -27.33 11.52
N PHE A 570 -12.35 -28.22 11.39
CA PHE A 570 -11.01 -27.94 10.91
C PHE A 570 -10.73 -28.82 9.69
N VAL A 571 -10.19 -28.22 8.63
CA VAL A 571 -9.92 -28.91 7.35
C VAL A 571 -8.73 -29.86 7.48
N SER A 572 -7.80 -29.57 8.39
CA SER A 572 -6.63 -30.41 8.64
C SER A 572 -6.18 -30.34 10.09
N TRP A 573 -5.39 -31.33 10.51
CA TRP A 573 -4.77 -31.34 11.84
C TRP A 573 -3.81 -30.16 12.04
N GLY A 574 -3.17 -29.68 10.97
CA GLY A 574 -2.39 -28.44 11.00
C GLY A 574 -3.22 -27.22 11.41
N GLU A 575 -4.48 -27.14 10.97
CA GLU A 575 -5.42 -26.08 11.36
C GLU A 575 -5.87 -26.24 12.83
N VAL A 576 -6.04 -27.47 13.31
CA VAL A 576 -6.32 -27.76 14.73
C VAL A 576 -5.19 -27.22 15.60
N CYS A 577 -3.95 -27.59 15.27
CA CYS A 577 -2.76 -27.17 16.03
C CYS A 577 -2.45 -25.68 15.88
N ALA A 578 -2.94 -24.99 14.84
CA ALA A 578 -2.79 -23.55 14.70
C ALA A 578 -3.40 -22.78 15.89
N ALA A 579 -4.45 -23.32 16.52
CA ALA A 579 -5.07 -22.73 17.70
C ALA A 579 -4.16 -22.72 18.93
N ALA A 580 -3.30 -23.74 19.08
CA ALA A 580 -2.33 -23.83 20.18
C ALA A 580 -1.09 -22.95 19.97
N ARG A 581 -0.82 -22.50 18.73
CA ARG A 581 0.31 -21.61 18.39
C ARG A 581 0.06 -20.15 18.75
N HIS A 582 -1.12 -19.81 19.26
CA HIS A 582 -1.52 -18.43 19.50
C HIS A 582 -2.07 -18.26 20.91
N ASP A 583 -1.54 -17.25 21.58
CA ASP A 583 -1.84 -16.89 22.96
C ASP A 583 -3.19 -16.16 23.13
N GLY A 584 -3.86 -15.84 22.02
CA GLY A 584 -5.19 -15.22 22.05
C GLY A 584 -5.15 -13.85 22.73
N MET A 585 -4.63 -12.84 22.03
CA MET A 585 -4.57 -11.47 22.53
C MET A 585 -5.95 -10.79 22.65
N THR A 586 -6.09 -9.90 23.64
CA THR A 586 -7.19 -8.94 23.75
C THR A 586 -6.93 -7.69 22.92
N GLU A 587 -7.99 -7.01 22.44
CA GLU A 587 -7.83 -5.75 21.68
C GLU A 587 -7.35 -4.60 22.54
N THR A 588 -7.57 -4.69 23.84
CA THR A 588 -7.19 -3.69 24.84
C THR A 588 -5.74 -3.93 25.25
N ARG A 589 -4.99 -2.84 25.34
CA ARG A 589 -3.68 -2.83 25.97
C ARG A 589 -3.79 -3.43 27.37
N GLU A 590 -2.99 -4.46 27.68
CA GLU A 590 -2.88 -4.93 29.06
C GLU A 590 -2.31 -3.80 29.92
N ALA A 591 -2.95 -3.52 31.06
CA ALA A 591 -2.45 -2.51 31.98
C ALA A 591 -1.15 -3.02 32.58
N ASN A 592 -0.03 -2.38 32.25
CA ASN A 592 1.22 -2.64 32.95
C ASN A 592 1.05 -2.16 34.40
N ASN A 593 0.99 -3.11 35.33
CA ASN A 593 0.99 -2.86 36.79
C ASN A 593 2.32 -2.29 37.32
N ASN A 594 3.19 -1.75 36.47
CA ASN A 594 4.39 -1.04 36.88
C ASN A 594 4.23 0.41 36.49
N GLY A 595 3.99 1.26 37.50
CA GLY A 595 3.74 2.69 37.38
C GLY A 595 4.89 3.49 36.77
N ASN A 596 5.02 3.42 35.44
CA ASN A 596 5.72 4.38 34.62
C ASN A 596 4.85 4.71 33.40
N GLY A 597 4.40 5.96 33.34
CA GLY A 597 3.53 6.47 32.28
C GLY A 597 4.12 6.29 30.88
N ALA A 598 3.22 6.07 29.91
CA ALA A 598 3.38 6.30 28.48
C ALA A 598 4.80 6.08 27.90
N LYS A 599 5.33 4.86 28.02
CA LYS A 599 6.27 4.33 27.02
C LYS A 599 5.60 3.18 26.27
N GLN A 600 5.80 3.14 24.96
CA GLN A 600 5.52 1.99 24.12
C GLN A 600 6.34 0.83 24.70
N LEU A 601 5.70 0.00 25.51
CA LEU A 601 6.40 -0.97 26.35
C LEU A 601 7.07 -2.01 25.47
N SER A 602 8.40 -1.95 25.46
CA SER A 602 9.31 -2.98 25.00
C SER A 602 9.03 -4.25 25.80
N PHE A 603 8.19 -5.13 25.25
CA PHE A 603 8.17 -6.54 25.69
C PHE A 603 9.47 -7.30 25.33
N PHE A 604 10.49 -6.59 24.85
CA PHE A 604 11.74 -7.15 24.33
C PHE A 604 12.91 -7.08 25.31
N ASP A 605 12.70 -6.64 26.56
CA ASP A 605 13.74 -6.69 27.60
C ASP A 605 13.76 -8.04 28.37
N LEU A 606 12.94 -9.02 27.97
CA LEU A 606 12.98 -10.39 28.49
C LEU A 606 13.08 -11.38 27.31
N GLY A 607 14.29 -11.78 26.94
CA GLY A 607 14.44 -12.81 25.91
C GLY A 607 15.81 -13.04 25.28
N SER A 608 16.93 -12.68 25.91
CA SER A 608 18.24 -13.20 25.51
C SER A 608 18.59 -14.54 26.20
N GLU A 609 17.90 -14.89 27.29
CA GLU A 609 18.19 -16.11 28.05
C GLU A 609 17.24 -17.29 27.76
N ASP A 610 15.95 -17.04 27.48
CA ASP A 610 14.96 -18.13 27.40
C ASP A 610 14.94 -18.87 26.06
N ALA A 611 15.47 -18.27 24.98
CA ALA A 611 15.62 -18.92 23.68
C ALA A 611 16.74 -19.98 23.64
N ARG A 612 17.59 -20.06 24.68
CA ARG A 612 18.64 -21.09 24.78
C ARG A 612 18.18 -22.40 25.43
N ARG A 613 16.98 -22.45 26.02
CA ARG A 613 16.51 -23.61 26.81
C ARG A 613 15.54 -24.56 26.11
N ARG A 614 15.23 -24.34 24.83
CA ARG A 614 14.48 -25.32 24.02
C ARG A 614 15.33 -25.76 22.83
N LYS A 615 16.26 -26.67 23.12
CA LYS A 615 16.86 -27.58 22.13
C LYS A 615 16.10 -28.88 22.15
#